data_AF-A0A820E7Y2-F1
#
_entry.id   AF-A0A820E7Y2-F1
#
_cell.length_a   1.000
_cell.length_b   1.000
_cell.length_c   1.000
_cell.angle_alpha   90.00
_cell.angle_beta   90.00
_cell.angle_gamma   90.00
#
_symmetry.space_group_name_H-M   'P 1'
#
loop_
_entity.id
_entity.type
_entity.pdbx_description
1 polymer ?
#
loop_
_entity_poly.entity_id
_entity_poly.type
_entity_poly.pdbx_seq_one_letter_code
_entity_poly.pdbx_strand_id
1 'polypeptide(L)'
;MKKPHDEIQITLHTLWCDMFQQKQISIDTNIFTIGGHSLLLMQLFHRYQTTFHLERKSLSVSDLFQYPTIIHHSQFIRQAINIEKHFEDYWASLHLIQAPASFAQERIFLDEQIRFSSKSNNVIYAIPLLYRVASVNSHISITRLHHALQFVIMKHSILRTALHIDINGIIIQQCLNVNINNDDIKPYGFSIINLHDDKDRDIDKTIAEIINSCNLFVLTKGCVIHCHILRQYHSDDNLSFKNDDLLTKDDLILFNIHHSAFDGASLSIFLRDFSLAYETDRSLPLDDNALEYIDYSVYEHQMDMTLSSDFWKSQLQTYNLECRLPLPTDRQRSSTDQRSGFAS
;
A
#
# COMPACT_ATOMS: atom_id res chain seq x y z
N MET A 1 11.90 10.19 -37.78
CA MET A 1 10.80 10.24 -36.80
C MET A 1 9.50 9.93 -37.52
N LYS A 2 8.88 8.78 -37.22
CA LYS A 2 7.58 8.43 -37.79
C LYS A 2 6.49 9.20 -37.06
N LYS A 3 5.59 9.82 -37.83
CA LYS A 3 4.46 10.60 -37.32
C LYS A 3 3.22 9.72 -37.25
N PRO A 4 2.28 9.99 -36.35
CA PRO A 4 0.99 9.30 -36.33
C PRO A 4 0.24 9.53 -37.64
N HIS A 5 -0.43 8.50 -38.13
CA HIS A 5 -1.08 8.48 -39.45
C HIS A 5 -2.61 8.40 -39.39
N ASP A 6 -3.17 8.15 -38.21
CA ASP A 6 -4.62 8.04 -37.98
C ASP A 6 -5.01 8.54 -36.58
N GLU A 7 -6.31 8.72 -36.35
CA GLU A 7 -6.85 9.31 -35.12
C GLU A 7 -6.43 8.55 -33.85
N ILE A 8 -6.42 7.20 -33.89
CA ILE A 8 -6.01 6.38 -32.74
C ILE A 8 -4.52 6.62 -32.44
N GLN A 9 -3.66 6.63 -33.46
CA GLN A 9 -2.24 6.93 -33.26
C GLN A 9 -1.99 8.36 -32.78
N ILE A 10 -2.79 9.34 -33.22
CA ILE A 10 -2.70 10.72 -32.75
C ILE A 10 -3.06 10.79 -31.26
N THR A 11 -4.18 10.18 -30.85
CA THR A 11 -4.60 10.17 -29.44
C THR A 11 -3.57 9.46 -28.57
N LEU A 12 -3.06 8.30 -28.99
CA LEU A 12 -1.99 7.59 -28.28
C LEU A 12 -0.71 8.40 -28.17
N HIS A 13 -0.32 9.08 -29.25
CA HIS A 13 0.85 9.95 -29.27
C HIS A 13 0.72 11.08 -28.24
N THR A 14 -0.44 11.73 -28.17
CA THR A 14 -0.73 12.76 -27.17
C THR A 14 -0.62 12.20 -25.74
N LEU A 15 -1.26 11.06 -25.47
CA LEU A 15 -1.20 10.42 -24.15
C LEU A 15 0.23 10.11 -23.71
N TRP A 16 1.08 9.65 -24.63
CA TRP A 16 2.49 9.40 -24.35
C TRP A 16 3.26 10.69 -24.10
N CYS A 17 3.07 11.71 -24.95
CA CYS A 17 3.73 13.00 -24.79
C CYS A 17 3.40 13.64 -23.44
N ASP A 18 2.13 13.60 -23.03
CA ASP A 18 1.67 14.10 -21.73
C ASP A 18 2.28 13.31 -20.57
N MET A 19 2.32 11.99 -20.67
CA MET A 19 2.83 11.14 -19.61
C MET A 19 4.36 11.26 -19.44
N PHE A 20 5.11 11.36 -20.54
CA PHE A 20 6.57 11.49 -20.51
C PHE A 20 7.06 12.95 -20.46
N GLN A 21 6.15 13.92 -20.49
CA GLN A 21 6.45 15.36 -20.58
C GLN A 21 7.40 15.69 -21.76
N GLN A 22 7.23 14.99 -22.89
CA GLN A 22 8.03 15.18 -24.10
C GLN A 22 7.20 15.85 -25.19
N LYS A 23 7.81 16.76 -25.95
CA LYS A 23 7.12 17.46 -27.04
C LYS A 23 6.75 16.55 -28.21
N GLN A 24 7.53 15.51 -28.46
CA GLN A 24 7.31 14.62 -29.60
C GLN A 24 7.98 13.27 -29.40
N ILE A 25 7.21 12.19 -29.60
CA ILE A 25 7.69 10.81 -29.58
C ILE A 25 7.44 10.17 -30.96
N SER A 26 8.38 9.37 -31.48
CA SER A 26 8.18 8.62 -32.75
C SER A 26 7.24 7.43 -32.49
N ILE A 27 6.28 7.16 -33.37
CA ILE A 27 5.28 6.09 -33.13
C ILE A 27 5.85 4.65 -33.07
N ASP A 28 7.07 4.45 -33.57
CA ASP A 28 7.84 3.20 -33.49
C ASP A 28 8.84 3.17 -32.33
N THR A 29 8.84 4.19 -31.46
CA THR A 29 9.68 4.21 -30.26
C THR A 29 9.21 3.16 -29.28
N ASN A 30 10.15 2.36 -28.78
CA ASN A 30 9.88 1.44 -27.68
C ASN A 30 9.77 2.24 -26.37
N ILE A 31 8.66 2.09 -25.64
CA ILE A 31 8.39 2.82 -24.39
C ILE A 31 9.53 2.69 -23.37
N PHE A 32 10.19 1.54 -23.29
CA PHE A 32 11.27 1.28 -22.33
C PHE A 32 12.55 2.01 -22.69
N THR A 33 12.72 2.42 -23.95
CA THR A 33 13.89 3.21 -24.38
C THR A 33 13.79 4.70 -24.03
N ILE A 34 12.60 5.17 -23.65
CA ILE A 34 12.34 6.56 -23.25
C ILE A 34 12.02 6.70 -21.75
N GLY A 35 12.41 5.71 -20.94
CA GLY A 35 12.22 5.72 -19.49
C GLY A 35 10.88 5.13 -19.01
N GLY A 36 10.13 4.48 -19.90
CA GLY A 36 8.94 3.72 -19.52
C GLY A 36 9.28 2.54 -18.60
N HIS A 37 8.38 2.25 -17.66
CA HIS A 37 8.45 1.09 -16.77
C HIS A 37 7.04 0.55 -16.49
N SER A 38 6.93 -0.57 -15.78
CA SER A 38 5.67 -1.29 -15.60
C SER A 38 4.53 -0.42 -15.06
N LEU A 39 4.80 0.44 -14.07
CA LEU A 39 3.78 1.37 -13.54
C LEU A 39 3.28 2.37 -14.60
N LEU A 40 4.17 2.96 -15.41
CA LEU A 40 3.75 3.86 -16.50
C LEU A 40 2.94 3.12 -17.56
N LEU A 41 3.31 1.87 -17.88
CA LEU A 41 2.55 1.07 -18.83
C LEU A 41 1.17 0.69 -18.29
N MET A 42 1.05 0.41 -16.99
CA MET A 42 -0.24 0.20 -16.32
C MET A 42 -1.10 1.47 -16.31
N GLN A 43 -0.49 2.64 -16.09
CA GLN A 43 -1.19 3.92 -16.18
C GLN A 43 -1.67 4.19 -17.62
N LEU A 44 -0.85 3.93 -18.64
CA LEU A 44 -1.26 4.02 -20.04
C LEU A 44 -2.38 3.04 -20.36
N PHE A 45 -2.27 1.79 -19.92
CA PHE A 45 -3.30 0.78 -20.12
C PHE A 45 -4.66 1.26 -19.59
N HIS A 46 -4.69 1.78 -18.36
CA HIS A 46 -5.91 2.33 -17.78
C HIS A 46 -6.40 3.59 -18.53
N ARG A 47 -5.48 4.49 -18.92
CA ARG A 47 -5.83 5.65 -19.75
C ARG A 47 -6.44 5.23 -21.08
N TYR A 48 -5.90 4.22 -21.76
CA TYR A 48 -6.47 3.71 -23.01
C TYR A 48 -7.89 3.19 -22.82
N GLN A 49 -8.13 2.40 -21.75
CA GLN A 49 -9.47 1.91 -21.41
C GLN A 49 -10.44 3.07 -21.24
N THR A 50 -10.05 4.10 -20.48
CA THR A 50 -10.90 5.28 -20.25
C THR A 50 -11.11 6.14 -21.50
N THR A 51 -10.05 6.40 -22.29
CA THR A 51 -10.10 7.29 -23.46
C THR A 51 -10.84 6.68 -24.64
N PHE A 52 -10.72 5.37 -24.85
CA PHE A 52 -11.35 4.66 -25.95
C PHE A 52 -12.58 3.85 -25.53
N HIS A 53 -13.00 3.95 -24.26
CA HIS A 53 -14.12 3.22 -23.69
C HIS A 53 -14.05 1.71 -23.93
N LEU A 54 -12.86 1.12 -23.75
CA LEU A 54 -12.60 -0.30 -23.99
C LEU A 54 -12.98 -1.13 -22.76
N GLU A 55 -13.60 -2.30 -22.95
CA GLU A 55 -13.75 -3.26 -21.84
C GLU A 55 -12.41 -3.76 -21.29
N ARG A 56 -12.45 -4.23 -20.03
CA ARG A 56 -11.26 -4.75 -19.35
C ARG A 56 -10.60 -5.93 -20.06
N LYS A 57 -11.38 -6.78 -20.71
CA LYS A 57 -10.90 -8.01 -21.36
C LYS A 57 -10.54 -7.82 -22.83
N SER A 58 -10.92 -6.69 -23.45
CA SER A 58 -10.67 -6.44 -24.87
C SER A 58 -9.22 -6.04 -25.15
N LEU A 59 -8.51 -5.53 -24.14
CA LEU A 59 -7.09 -5.18 -24.24
C LEU A 59 -6.26 -5.97 -23.22
N SER A 60 -5.28 -6.73 -23.72
CA SER A 60 -4.33 -7.48 -22.90
C SER A 60 -3.15 -6.59 -22.48
N VAL A 61 -2.94 -6.45 -21.17
CA VAL A 61 -1.73 -5.79 -20.63
C VAL A 61 -0.47 -6.49 -21.12
N SER A 62 -0.48 -7.81 -21.20
CA SER A 62 0.66 -8.61 -21.68
C SER A 62 1.04 -8.23 -23.12
N ASP A 63 0.06 -7.97 -23.97
CA ASP A 63 0.29 -7.60 -25.37
C ASP A 63 0.96 -6.22 -25.46
N LEU A 64 0.57 -5.28 -24.58
CA LEU A 64 1.21 -3.97 -24.50
C LEU A 64 2.66 -4.04 -24.05
N PHE A 65 3.01 -4.98 -23.16
CA PHE A 65 4.39 -5.24 -22.73
C PHE A 65 5.21 -5.88 -23.84
N GLN A 66 4.64 -6.87 -24.53
CA GLN A 66 5.31 -7.62 -25.59
C GLN A 66 5.58 -6.75 -26.82
N TYR A 67 4.67 -5.83 -27.14
CA TYR A 67 4.78 -4.94 -28.29
C TYR A 67 4.70 -3.46 -27.88
N PRO A 68 5.80 -2.90 -27.33
CA PRO A 68 5.78 -1.65 -26.57
C PRO A 68 5.92 -0.38 -27.43
N THR A 69 5.18 -0.28 -28.54
CA THR A 69 5.19 0.92 -29.41
C THR A 69 3.78 1.41 -29.71
N ILE A 70 3.63 2.70 -30.00
CA ILE A 70 2.34 3.31 -30.38
C ILE A 70 1.72 2.59 -31.58
N ILE A 71 2.54 2.16 -32.55
CA ILE A 71 2.05 1.38 -33.71
C ILE A 71 1.32 0.12 -33.25
N HIS A 72 1.94 -0.72 -32.42
CA HIS A 72 1.33 -1.97 -31.99
C HIS A 72 0.16 -1.72 -31.04
N HIS A 73 0.30 -0.79 -30.10
CA HIS A 73 -0.79 -0.41 -29.21
C HIS A 73 -2.02 0.06 -29.99
N SER A 74 -1.84 0.84 -31.06
CA SER A 74 -2.94 1.28 -31.94
C SER A 74 -3.66 0.13 -32.65
N GLN A 75 -2.96 -0.97 -32.94
CA GLN A 75 -3.56 -2.16 -33.55
C GLN A 75 -4.42 -2.93 -32.55
N PHE A 76 -3.94 -3.13 -31.33
CA PHE A 76 -4.72 -3.80 -30.28
C PHE A 76 -5.97 -2.99 -29.91
N ILE A 77 -5.84 -1.66 -29.83
CA ILE A 77 -6.99 -0.79 -29.57
C ILE A 77 -8.02 -0.88 -30.71
N ARG A 78 -7.60 -0.91 -31.99
CA ARG A 78 -8.54 -1.12 -33.10
C ARG A 78 -9.29 -2.44 -33.00
N GLN A 79 -8.59 -3.50 -32.62
CA GLN A 79 -9.20 -4.81 -32.44
C GLN A 79 -10.21 -4.77 -31.28
N ALA A 80 -9.84 -4.17 -30.16
CA ALA A 80 -10.71 -3.99 -29.00
C ALA A 80 -11.97 -3.17 -29.31
N ILE A 81 -11.84 -2.04 -30.01
CA ILE A 81 -12.99 -1.19 -30.41
C ILE A 81 -13.98 -1.95 -31.30
N ASN A 82 -13.48 -2.82 -32.19
CA ASN A 82 -14.34 -3.57 -33.11
C ASN A 82 -15.11 -4.71 -32.43
N ILE A 83 -14.76 -5.09 -31.20
CA ILE A 83 -15.34 -6.23 -30.50
C ILE A 83 -16.62 -5.85 -29.74
N GLU A 84 -16.93 -4.57 -29.49
CA GLU A 84 -17.98 -4.21 -28.52
C GLU A 84 -19.08 -3.23 -28.97
N LYS A 85 -20.32 -3.68 -28.75
CA LYS A 85 -21.49 -2.89 -28.35
C LYS A 85 -22.02 -3.50 -27.05
N HIS A 86 -22.02 -2.68 -25.99
CA HIS A 86 -22.68 -2.84 -24.69
C HIS A 86 -21.97 -3.66 -23.59
N PHE A 87 -21.26 -2.93 -22.71
CA PHE A 87 -21.48 -3.01 -21.25
C PHE A 87 -20.97 -1.75 -20.53
N GLU A 88 -21.66 -1.34 -19.46
CA GLU A 88 -21.26 -0.26 -18.55
C GLU A 88 -20.74 -0.88 -17.26
N ASP A 89 -19.42 -0.99 -17.09
CA ASP A 89 -18.80 -1.36 -15.80
C ASP A 89 -18.01 -0.16 -15.27
N TYR A 90 -18.74 0.78 -14.66
CA TYR A 90 -18.11 1.77 -13.78
C TYR A 90 -17.95 1.14 -12.40
N TRP A 91 -16.70 0.99 -11.97
CA TRP A 91 -16.40 0.76 -10.56
C TRP A 91 -16.92 1.98 -9.80
N ALA A 92 -17.87 1.76 -8.90
CA ALA A 92 -18.45 2.80 -8.06
C ALA A 92 -18.24 2.40 -6.59
N SER A 93 -18.12 3.40 -5.72
CA SER A 93 -18.12 3.13 -4.28
C SER A 93 -19.39 2.37 -3.90
N LEU A 94 -19.23 1.28 -3.16
CA LEU A 94 -20.37 0.49 -2.65
C LEU A 94 -20.84 1.02 -1.29
N HIS A 95 -20.14 2.02 -0.73
CA HIS A 95 -20.39 2.60 0.59
C HIS A 95 -20.50 1.54 1.70
N LEU A 96 -19.68 0.50 1.61
CA LEU A 96 -19.68 -0.62 2.55
C LEU A 96 -18.89 -0.29 3.82
N ILE A 97 -19.38 -0.79 4.94
CA ILE A 97 -18.67 -0.72 6.23
C ILE A 97 -18.02 -2.08 6.56
N GLN A 98 -18.50 -3.16 5.95
CA GLN A 98 -18.05 -4.52 6.20
C GLN A 98 -18.16 -5.37 4.93
N ALA A 99 -17.15 -6.20 4.66
CA ALA A 99 -17.09 -7.11 3.50
C ALA A 99 -16.03 -8.21 3.75
N PRO A 100 -15.98 -9.26 2.93
CA PRO A 100 -14.83 -10.18 2.94
C PRO A 100 -13.50 -9.44 2.82
N ALA A 101 -12.49 -9.92 3.54
CA ALA A 101 -11.13 -9.40 3.41
C ALA A 101 -10.57 -9.76 2.02
N SER A 102 -9.68 -8.94 1.47
CA SER A 102 -9.01 -9.30 0.20
C SER A 102 -8.18 -10.58 0.35
N PHE A 103 -7.90 -11.31 -0.73
CA PHE A 103 -7.08 -12.53 -0.65
C PHE A 103 -5.69 -12.27 -0.03
N ALA A 104 -5.15 -11.06 -0.22
CA ALA A 104 -3.90 -10.64 0.41
C ALA A 104 -4.05 -10.45 1.94
N GLN A 105 -5.14 -9.82 2.39
CA GLN A 105 -5.46 -9.68 3.81
C GLN A 105 -5.74 -11.03 4.46
N GLU A 106 -6.49 -11.92 3.80
CA GLU A 106 -6.75 -13.28 4.28
C GLU A 106 -5.45 -14.04 4.55
N ARG A 107 -4.54 -14.02 3.58
CA ARG A 107 -3.23 -14.67 3.71
C ARG A 107 -2.45 -14.12 4.90
N ILE A 108 -2.34 -12.79 5.01
CA ILE A 108 -1.59 -12.13 6.10
C ILE A 108 -2.21 -12.49 7.46
N PHE A 109 -3.52 -12.35 7.58
CA PHE A 109 -4.25 -12.59 8.82
C PHE A 109 -4.16 -14.06 9.27
N LEU A 110 -4.33 -15.02 8.34
CA LEU A 110 -4.15 -16.44 8.65
C LEU A 110 -2.72 -16.78 9.04
N ASP A 111 -1.73 -16.22 8.33
CA ASP A 111 -0.32 -16.45 8.62
C ASP A 111 0.03 -16.00 10.05
N GLU A 112 -0.47 -14.83 10.45
CA GLU A 112 -0.30 -14.28 11.80
C GLU A 112 -1.01 -15.13 12.87
N GLN A 113 -2.28 -15.48 12.63
CA GLN A 113 -3.09 -16.25 13.58
C GLN A 113 -2.62 -17.72 13.72
N ILE A 114 -2.06 -18.33 12.69
CA ILE A 114 -1.64 -19.74 12.71
C ILE A 114 -0.17 -19.88 13.12
N ARG A 115 0.74 -19.05 12.56
CA ARG A 115 2.18 -19.23 12.79
C ARG A 115 2.70 -18.48 14.00
N PHE A 116 2.13 -17.31 14.32
CA PHE A 116 2.74 -16.36 15.26
C PHE A 116 1.92 -16.11 16.52
N SER A 117 0.67 -16.59 16.58
CA SER A 117 -0.21 -16.50 17.76
C SER A 117 0.32 -17.19 19.03
N SER A 118 1.31 -18.09 18.92
CA SER A 118 1.55 -19.08 19.97
C SER A 118 2.92 -19.07 20.64
N LYS A 119 3.95 -18.32 20.19
CA LYS A 119 5.27 -18.38 20.86
C LYS A 119 6.36 -17.36 20.48
N SER A 120 6.22 -16.59 19.42
CA SER A 120 7.28 -15.66 18.99
C SER A 120 6.77 -14.23 19.02
N ASN A 121 7.46 -13.37 19.75
CA ASN A 121 7.27 -11.92 19.82
C ASN A 121 7.59 -11.20 18.48
N ASN A 122 7.43 -11.86 17.33
CA ASN A 122 7.91 -11.36 16.05
C ASN A 122 6.78 -10.67 15.30
N VAL A 123 6.92 -9.37 15.09
CA VAL A 123 6.03 -8.58 14.24
C VAL A 123 6.56 -8.60 12.81
N ILE A 124 6.14 -9.60 12.02
CA ILE A 124 6.75 -9.90 10.72
C ILE A 124 6.16 -9.04 9.59
N TYR A 125 4.92 -8.61 9.76
CA TYR A 125 4.20 -7.74 8.82
C TYR A 125 4.23 -6.26 9.23
N ALA A 126 5.17 -5.86 10.11
CA ALA A 126 5.45 -4.45 10.39
C ALA A 126 6.18 -3.79 9.22
N ILE A 127 5.75 -2.59 8.85
CA ILE A 127 6.44 -1.68 7.95
C ILE A 127 6.93 -0.48 8.80
N PRO A 128 8.14 -0.53 9.36
CA PRO A 128 8.72 0.58 10.10
C PRO A 128 9.25 1.65 9.13
N LEU A 129 8.80 2.89 9.31
CA LEU A 129 9.24 4.08 8.57
C LEU A 129 9.83 5.07 9.57
N LEU A 130 11.16 5.22 9.52
CA LEU A 130 11.90 6.11 10.42
C LEU A 130 12.31 7.39 9.69
N TYR A 131 11.91 8.53 10.23
CA TYR A 131 12.27 9.85 9.75
C TYR A 131 13.05 10.61 10.83
N ARG A 132 14.12 11.30 10.42
CA ARG A 132 14.85 12.24 11.28
C ARG A 132 14.47 13.66 10.90
N VAL A 133 14.27 14.51 11.91
CA VAL A 133 14.05 15.94 11.67
C VAL A 133 15.36 16.57 11.16
N ALA A 134 15.36 17.00 9.90
CA ALA A 134 16.57 17.38 9.19
C ALA A 134 17.01 18.85 9.38
N SER A 135 16.12 19.74 9.82
CA SER A 135 16.31 21.19 9.72
C SER A 135 16.40 21.87 11.09
N VAL A 136 17.41 22.73 11.24
CA VAL A 136 17.67 23.58 12.41
C VAL A 136 16.67 24.74 12.52
N ASN A 137 16.08 25.16 11.39
CA ASN A 137 15.28 26.38 11.31
C ASN A 137 13.76 26.12 11.19
N SER A 138 13.34 24.86 11.08
CA SER A 138 11.93 24.48 11.03
C SER A 138 11.59 23.65 12.25
N HIS A 139 10.75 24.23 13.11
CA HIS A 139 10.22 23.51 14.26
C HIS A 139 9.00 22.72 13.81
N ILE A 140 9.01 21.40 14.01
CA ILE A 140 7.87 20.54 13.71
C ILE A 140 7.02 20.44 14.99
N SER A 141 5.75 20.82 14.92
CA SER A 141 4.81 20.72 16.05
C SER A 141 4.31 19.29 16.18
N ILE A 142 4.48 18.69 17.36
CA ILE A 142 4.00 17.36 17.72
C ILE A 142 2.46 17.33 17.67
N THR A 143 1.81 18.39 18.16
CA THR A 143 0.35 18.54 18.13
C THR A 143 -0.17 18.51 16.69
N ARG A 144 0.42 19.30 15.78
CA ARG A 144 0.03 19.29 14.36
C ARG A 144 0.33 17.97 13.68
N LEU A 145 1.42 17.29 14.07
CA LEU A 145 1.77 15.96 13.56
C LEU A 145 0.70 14.93 13.98
N HIS A 146 0.25 14.99 15.24
CA HIS A 146 -0.83 14.14 15.75
C HIS A 146 -2.16 14.42 15.02
N HIS A 147 -2.54 15.69 14.84
CA HIS A 147 -3.71 16.06 14.04
C HIS A 147 -3.61 15.56 12.60
N ALA A 148 -2.47 15.74 11.94
CA ALA A 148 -2.24 15.26 10.59
C ALA A 148 -2.45 13.74 10.47
N LEU A 149 -1.94 12.97 11.45
CA LEU A 149 -2.17 11.53 11.53
C LEU A 149 -3.67 11.21 11.64
N GLN A 150 -4.39 11.91 12.51
CA GLN A 150 -5.84 11.73 12.68
C GLN A 150 -6.61 12.03 11.39
N PHE A 151 -6.26 13.11 10.67
CA PHE A 151 -6.91 13.47 9.40
C PHE A 151 -6.64 12.45 8.30
N VAL A 152 -5.42 11.89 8.23
CA VAL A 152 -5.08 10.83 7.29
C VAL A 152 -5.84 9.54 7.60
N ILE A 153 -5.93 9.15 8.87
CA ILE A 153 -6.71 7.97 9.31
C ILE A 153 -8.20 8.15 9.01
N MET A 154 -8.73 9.37 9.17
CA MET A 154 -10.13 9.66 8.84
C MET A 154 -10.39 9.52 7.33
N LYS A 155 -9.48 10.04 6.50
CA LYS A 155 -9.59 9.97 5.04
C LYS A 155 -9.46 8.55 4.49
N HIS A 156 -8.53 7.76 5.02
CA HIS A 156 -8.22 6.43 4.50
C HIS A 156 -8.81 5.36 5.40
N SER A 157 -10.00 4.86 5.05
CA SER A 157 -10.73 3.86 5.84
C SER A 157 -9.90 2.62 6.19
N ILE A 158 -9.01 2.20 5.30
CA ILE A 158 -8.12 1.05 5.50
C ILE A 158 -7.23 1.16 6.76
N LEU A 159 -6.86 2.39 7.18
CA LEU A 159 -6.06 2.63 8.39
C LEU A 159 -6.85 2.50 9.69
N ARG A 160 -8.16 2.26 9.59
CA ARG A 160 -9.10 2.03 10.70
C ARG A 160 -9.96 0.79 10.44
N THR A 161 -9.47 -0.14 9.64
CA THR A 161 -10.16 -1.38 9.29
C THR A 161 -9.72 -2.52 10.20
N ALA A 162 -10.68 -3.12 10.89
CA ALA A 162 -10.50 -4.32 11.68
C ALA A 162 -10.64 -5.60 10.83
N LEU A 163 -9.88 -6.64 11.17
CA LEU A 163 -9.99 -7.98 10.58
C LEU A 163 -10.43 -8.99 11.63
N HIS A 164 -11.46 -9.78 11.33
CA HIS A 164 -11.97 -10.82 12.23
C HIS A 164 -12.55 -12.01 11.45
N ILE A 165 -12.65 -13.16 12.11
CA ILE A 165 -13.30 -14.35 11.53
C ILE A 165 -14.77 -14.34 11.94
N ASP A 166 -15.67 -14.48 10.98
CA ASP A 166 -17.10 -14.60 11.24
C ASP A 166 -17.49 -16.02 11.71
N ILE A 167 -18.79 -16.23 11.97
CA ILE A 167 -19.32 -17.52 12.39
C ILE A 167 -19.17 -18.64 11.34
N ASN A 168 -18.95 -18.28 10.07
CA ASN A 168 -18.80 -19.22 8.96
C ASN A 168 -17.33 -19.50 8.63
N GLY A 169 -16.37 -18.91 9.37
CA GLY A 169 -14.94 -19.06 9.12
C GLY A 169 -14.39 -18.11 8.05
N ILE A 170 -15.19 -17.15 7.56
CA ILE A 170 -14.76 -16.17 6.57
C ILE A 170 -14.06 -15.01 7.29
N ILE A 171 -12.94 -14.56 6.74
CA ILE A 171 -12.23 -13.38 7.27
C ILE A 171 -12.91 -12.14 6.72
N ILE A 172 -13.41 -11.33 7.63
CA ILE A 172 -14.17 -10.13 7.33
C ILE A 172 -13.34 -8.90 7.71
N GLN A 173 -13.31 -7.94 6.80
CA GLN A 173 -12.83 -6.61 7.06
C GLN A 173 -13.98 -5.69 7.46
N GLN A 174 -13.77 -4.87 8.48
CA GLN A 174 -14.76 -3.93 8.98
C GLN A 174 -14.13 -2.57 9.25
N CYS A 175 -14.59 -1.56 8.53
CA CYS A 175 -14.20 -0.18 8.73
C CYS A 175 -14.81 0.35 10.03
N LEU A 176 -13.98 0.81 10.97
CA LEU A 176 -14.44 1.31 12.26
C LEU A 176 -14.82 2.79 12.17
N ASN A 177 -15.97 3.16 12.71
CA ASN A 177 -16.38 4.56 12.81
C ASN A 177 -15.66 5.23 13.99
N VAL A 178 -14.84 6.25 13.71
CA VAL A 178 -14.03 6.96 14.72
C VAL A 178 -14.80 8.09 15.40
N ASN A 179 -16.05 8.36 14.98
CA ASN A 179 -16.91 9.36 15.62
C ASN A 179 -17.54 8.83 16.92
N ILE A 180 -16.75 8.58 17.96
CA ILE A 180 -17.27 8.54 19.32
C ILE A 180 -16.22 9.13 20.26
N ASN A 181 -16.63 10.14 21.04
CA ASN A 181 -15.98 10.66 22.24
C ASN A 181 -15.80 9.59 23.36
N ASN A 182 -15.63 8.32 22.99
CA ASN A 182 -15.30 7.23 23.88
C ASN A 182 -13.82 6.92 23.68
N ASP A 183 -13.02 7.21 24.70
CA ASP A 183 -11.58 6.89 24.75
C ASP A 183 -11.24 5.40 24.55
N ASP A 184 -12.24 4.51 24.44
CA ASP A 184 -12.09 3.06 24.44
C ASP A 184 -11.67 2.43 23.10
N ILE A 185 -11.81 3.13 21.96
CA ILE A 185 -11.41 2.58 20.65
C ILE A 185 -10.59 3.62 19.87
N LYS A 186 -9.28 3.68 20.15
CA LYS A 186 -8.31 4.39 19.31
C LYS A 186 -7.77 3.41 18.26
N PRO A 187 -8.07 3.58 16.95
CA PRO A 187 -7.58 2.69 15.90
C PRO A 187 -6.10 2.92 15.55
N TYR A 188 -5.37 3.69 16.38
CA TYR A 188 -3.96 3.98 16.19
C TYR A 188 -3.27 4.24 17.53
N GLY A 189 -1.97 4.00 17.56
CA GLY A 189 -1.10 4.41 18.66
C GLY A 189 -0.41 5.75 18.37
N PHE A 190 -0.31 6.60 19.39
CA PHE A 190 0.53 7.79 19.38
C PHE A 190 1.27 7.88 20.71
N SER A 191 2.59 8.00 20.69
CA SER A 191 3.39 8.11 21.91
C SER A 191 4.61 8.99 21.72
N ILE A 192 5.03 9.62 22.82
CA ILE A 192 6.26 10.42 22.89
C ILE A 192 7.18 9.69 23.86
N ILE A 193 8.37 9.34 23.40
CA ILE A 193 9.39 8.60 24.13
C ILE A 193 10.58 9.53 24.31
N ASN A 194 10.82 9.87 25.56
CA ASN A 194 11.94 10.70 25.97
C ASN A 194 13.15 9.80 26.24
N LEU A 195 14.20 9.92 25.43
CA LEU A 195 15.42 9.11 25.60
C LEU A 195 16.37 9.69 26.65
N HIS A 196 16.08 10.88 27.19
CA HIS A 196 16.94 11.60 28.15
C HIS A 196 16.91 11.04 29.58
N ASP A 197 15.88 10.29 29.96
CA ASP A 197 15.72 9.78 31.32
C ASP A 197 16.69 8.64 31.66
N ASP A 198 17.40 8.10 30.66
CA ASP A 198 18.29 6.96 30.82
C ASP A 198 19.51 7.10 29.90
N LYS A 199 20.65 7.52 30.48
CA LYS A 199 21.91 7.78 29.76
C LYS A 199 22.49 6.54 29.07
N ASP A 200 22.05 5.34 29.47
CA ASP A 200 22.48 4.06 28.89
C ASP A 200 21.50 3.54 27.82
N ARG A 201 20.43 4.29 27.52
CA ARG A 201 19.38 3.87 26.59
C ARG A 201 19.77 4.11 25.14
N ASP A 202 20.26 3.03 24.53
CA ASP A 202 20.56 2.96 23.11
C ASP A 202 19.29 3.18 22.25
N ILE A 203 19.38 4.11 21.31
CA ILE A 203 18.28 4.46 20.38
C ILE A 203 17.93 3.30 19.47
N ASP A 204 18.92 2.55 18.99
CA ASP A 204 18.71 1.41 18.10
C ASP A 204 18.00 0.29 18.87
N LYS A 205 18.39 0.09 20.14
CA LYS A 205 17.71 -0.85 21.03
C LYS A 205 16.27 -0.44 21.30
N THR A 206 16.02 0.85 21.55
CA THR A 206 14.66 1.35 21.79
C THR A 206 13.78 1.18 20.54
N ILE A 207 14.30 1.51 19.35
CA ILE A 207 13.60 1.29 18.09
C ILE A 207 13.31 -0.21 17.89
N ALA A 208 14.29 -1.08 18.15
CA ALA A 208 14.09 -2.53 18.06
C ALA A 208 13.02 -3.04 19.05
N GLU A 209 12.99 -2.53 20.28
CA GLU A 209 11.95 -2.88 21.27
C GLU A 209 10.55 -2.45 20.81
N ILE A 210 10.42 -1.26 20.24
CA ILE A 210 9.15 -0.76 19.71
C ILE A 210 8.67 -1.64 18.54
N ILE A 211 9.54 -1.88 17.55
CA ILE A 211 9.19 -2.64 16.33
C ILE A 211 8.82 -4.09 16.66
N ASN A 212 9.48 -4.69 17.66
CA ASN A 212 9.22 -6.08 18.07
C ASN A 212 8.18 -6.20 19.19
N SER A 213 7.44 -5.13 19.52
CA SER A 213 6.40 -5.19 20.53
C SER A 213 5.21 -6.04 20.05
N CYS A 214 4.85 -7.08 20.80
CA CYS A 214 3.77 -8.00 20.42
C CYS A 214 2.38 -7.36 20.37
N ASN A 215 2.22 -6.24 21.06
CA ASN A 215 0.98 -5.48 21.10
C ASN A 215 1.02 -4.26 20.17
N LEU A 216 2.02 -4.20 19.27
CA LEU A 216 2.15 -3.10 18.31
C LEU A 216 0.99 -3.06 17.32
N PHE A 217 0.34 -4.18 17.01
CA PHE A 217 -0.85 -4.20 16.17
C PHE A 217 -1.93 -5.06 16.81
N VAL A 218 -3.17 -4.59 16.70
CA VAL A 218 -4.35 -5.34 17.12
C VAL A 218 -5.36 -5.29 15.98
N LEU A 219 -5.18 -6.20 15.01
CA LEU A 219 -5.96 -6.22 13.77
C LEU A 219 -7.45 -6.36 14.02
N THR A 220 -7.86 -7.10 15.05
CA THR A 220 -9.28 -7.25 15.45
C THR A 220 -9.91 -5.96 15.96
N LYS A 221 -9.11 -4.95 16.32
CA LYS A 221 -9.56 -3.62 16.76
C LYS A 221 -9.24 -2.53 15.74
N GLY A 222 -8.78 -2.91 14.54
CA GLY A 222 -8.37 -1.95 13.50
C GLY A 222 -7.16 -1.10 13.88
N CYS A 223 -6.38 -1.53 14.89
CA CYS A 223 -5.16 -0.84 15.31
C CYS A 223 -4.00 -1.30 14.43
N VAL A 224 -3.85 -0.64 13.27
CA VAL A 224 -2.91 -1.02 12.20
C VAL A 224 -1.79 0.00 11.99
N ILE A 225 -1.82 1.13 12.69
CA ILE A 225 -0.82 2.19 12.58
C ILE A 225 -0.43 2.77 13.94
N HIS A 226 0.86 2.94 14.16
CA HIS A 226 1.44 3.54 15.36
C HIS A 226 2.43 4.62 14.97
N CYS A 227 2.41 5.75 15.67
CA CYS A 227 3.39 6.82 15.55
C CYS A 227 4.11 7.00 16.89
N HIS A 228 5.43 6.93 16.86
CA HIS A 228 6.29 7.17 18.01
C HIS A 228 7.19 8.35 17.72
N ILE A 229 7.16 9.35 18.60
CA ILE A 229 8.10 10.46 18.61
C ILE A 229 9.22 10.10 19.58
N LEU A 230 10.46 9.96 19.10
CA LEU A 230 11.63 9.70 19.93
C LEU A 230 12.40 11.00 20.09
N ARG A 231 12.39 11.55 21.30
CA ARG A 231 13.08 12.82 21.61
C ARG A 231 14.51 12.56 22.08
N GLN A 232 15.48 13.13 21.39
CA GLN A 232 16.91 13.08 21.74
C GLN A 232 17.32 14.37 22.47
N TYR A 233 18.25 14.26 23.43
CA TYR A 233 18.79 15.44 24.13
C TYR A 233 20.25 15.68 23.76
N HIS A 234 20.59 16.93 23.46
CA HIS A 234 21.96 17.41 23.36
C HIS A 234 22.24 18.42 24.47
N SER A 235 23.29 18.17 25.25
CA SER A 235 23.72 18.98 26.41
C SER A 235 24.02 20.44 26.09
N ASP A 236 24.20 20.78 24.81
CA ASP A 236 24.67 22.09 24.37
C ASP A 236 23.54 23.03 23.90
N ASP A 237 22.30 22.53 23.77
CA ASP A 237 21.17 23.32 23.28
C ASP A 237 20.25 23.79 24.43
N ASN A 238 20.49 25.00 24.92
CA ASN A 238 19.55 25.74 25.80
C ASN A 238 18.16 26.01 25.17
N LEU A 239 17.94 25.57 23.93
CA LEU A 239 16.70 25.70 23.16
C LEU A 239 15.66 24.61 23.52
N SER A 240 16.07 23.46 24.05
CA SER A 240 15.17 22.35 24.38
C SER A 240 14.22 22.66 25.56
N PHE A 241 14.43 23.76 26.29
CA PHE A 241 13.73 24.07 27.54
C PHE A 241 12.53 25.02 27.38
N LYS A 242 12.17 25.46 26.17
CA LYS A 242 11.13 26.49 25.98
C LYS A 242 9.84 26.05 25.31
N ASN A 243 9.79 24.90 24.63
CA ASN A 243 8.56 24.46 23.97
C ASN A 243 8.48 22.93 23.83
N ASP A 244 7.67 22.28 24.67
CA ASP A 244 7.52 20.82 24.68
C ASP A 244 6.87 20.27 23.40
N ASP A 245 6.15 21.11 22.66
CA ASP A 245 5.46 20.72 21.44
C ASP A 245 6.37 20.68 20.20
N LEU A 246 7.57 21.27 20.25
CA LEU A 246 8.40 21.41 19.06
C LEU A 246 9.50 20.34 19.01
N LEU A 247 9.55 19.61 17.90
CA LEU A 247 10.66 18.71 17.57
C LEU A 247 11.89 19.51 17.15
N THR A 248 13.04 18.99 17.56
CA THR A 248 14.36 19.54 17.31
C THR A 248 15.13 18.70 16.31
N LYS A 249 16.24 19.23 15.81
CA LYS A 249 17.20 18.45 15.02
C LYS A 249 17.63 17.25 15.87
N ASP A 250 17.64 16.07 15.25
CA ASP A 250 17.94 14.77 15.87
C ASP A 250 16.75 14.06 16.54
N ASP A 251 15.61 14.71 16.74
CA ASP A 251 14.38 13.99 17.05
C ASP A 251 13.97 13.06 15.89
N LEU A 252 13.41 11.90 16.23
CA LEU A 252 12.96 10.91 15.26
C LEU A 252 11.44 10.73 15.32
N ILE A 253 10.87 10.46 14.15
CA ILE A 253 9.47 10.09 13.97
C ILE A 253 9.47 8.68 13.39
N LEU A 254 8.91 7.72 14.14
CA LEU A 254 8.77 6.33 13.71
C LEU A 254 7.30 6.03 13.47
N PHE A 255 6.93 5.75 12.22
CA PHE A 255 5.64 5.14 11.90
C PHE A 255 5.81 3.64 11.79
N ASN A 256 5.00 2.87 12.50
CA ASN A 256 4.86 1.44 12.30
C ASN A 256 3.48 1.19 11.72
N ILE A 257 3.42 0.62 10.52
CA ILE A 257 2.16 0.35 9.82
C ILE A 257 2.10 -1.14 9.48
N HIS A 258 0.94 -1.76 9.66
CA HIS A 258 0.75 -3.16 9.36
C HIS A 258 0.54 -3.40 7.85
N HIS A 259 1.19 -4.42 7.29
CA HIS A 259 1.16 -4.71 5.85
C HIS A 259 -0.23 -5.12 5.34
N SER A 260 -1.17 -5.49 6.22
CA SER A 260 -2.58 -5.71 5.84
C SER A 260 -3.31 -4.45 5.37
N ALA A 261 -2.77 -3.27 5.68
CA ALA A 261 -3.37 -1.98 5.38
C ALA A 261 -2.46 -1.05 4.55
N PHE A 262 -1.23 -1.49 4.25
CA PHE A 262 -0.21 -0.61 3.68
C PHE A 262 0.79 -1.39 2.82
N ASP A 263 1.27 -0.75 1.75
CA ASP A 263 2.26 -1.27 0.83
C ASP A 263 3.17 -0.15 0.28
N GLY A 264 4.05 -0.50 -0.67
CA GLY A 264 4.97 0.46 -1.27
C GLY A 264 4.30 1.60 -2.04
N ALA A 265 3.17 1.35 -2.71
CA ALA A 265 2.44 2.38 -3.43
C ALA A 265 1.73 3.34 -2.46
N SER A 266 1.17 2.77 -1.39
CA SER A 266 0.49 3.48 -0.30
C SER A 266 1.40 4.49 0.39
N LEU A 267 2.71 4.24 0.47
CA LEU A 267 3.68 5.16 1.04
C LEU A 267 3.63 6.57 0.41
N SER A 268 3.56 6.64 -0.92
CA SER A 268 3.51 7.91 -1.64
C SER A 268 2.22 8.69 -1.35
N ILE A 269 1.09 7.98 -1.25
CA ILE A 269 -0.23 8.54 -0.94
C ILE A 269 -0.25 9.05 0.50
N PHE A 270 0.25 8.25 1.44
CA PHE A 270 0.34 8.58 2.85
C PHE A 270 1.18 9.83 3.07
N LEU A 271 2.41 9.89 2.55
CA LEU A 271 3.29 11.04 2.73
C LEU A 271 2.72 12.33 2.12
N ARG A 272 2.11 12.25 0.93
CA ARG A 272 1.45 13.40 0.31
C ARG A 272 0.32 13.94 1.17
N ASP A 273 -0.58 13.05 1.60
CA ASP A 273 -1.77 13.44 2.37
C ASP A 273 -1.39 13.89 3.79
N PHE A 274 -0.39 13.25 4.39
CA PHE A 274 0.16 13.63 5.69
C PHE A 274 0.84 15.01 5.65
N SER A 275 1.66 15.29 4.62
CA SER A 275 2.27 16.62 4.43
C SER A 275 1.20 17.70 4.26
N LEU A 276 0.18 17.44 3.43
CA LEU A 276 -0.92 18.37 3.20
C LEU A 276 -1.73 18.62 4.48
N ALA A 277 -2.07 17.56 5.22
CA ALA A 277 -2.79 17.66 6.48
C ALA A 277 -1.97 18.41 7.53
N TYR A 278 -0.66 18.14 7.61
CA TYR A 278 0.24 18.85 8.51
C TYR A 278 0.33 20.33 8.17
N GLU A 279 0.60 20.68 6.91
CA GLU A 279 0.74 22.06 6.44
C GLU A 279 -0.51 22.90 6.66
N THR A 280 -1.69 22.33 6.40
CA THR A 280 -2.97 23.02 6.51
C THR A 280 -3.60 22.97 7.90
N ASP A 281 -3.22 21.99 8.72
CA ASP A 281 -3.83 21.66 10.03
C ASP A 281 -5.37 21.56 9.93
N ARG A 282 -5.84 20.93 8.86
CA ARG A 282 -7.27 20.77 8.54
C ARG A 282 -7.57 19.37 8.04
N SER A 283 -8.84 18.98 8.17
CA SER A 283 -9.34 17.74 7.58
C SER A 283 -9.11 17.73 6.08
N LEU A 284 -8.64 16.59 5.58
CA LEU A 284 -8.48 16.38 4.15
C LEU A 284 -9.86 16.26 3.47
N PRO A 285 -9.99 16.68 2.20
CA PRO A 285 -11.23 16.50 1.46
C PRO A 285 -11.57 15.01 1.32
N LEU A 286 -12.80 14.67 1.65
CA LEU A 286 -13.41 13.37 1.40
C LEU A 286 -14.15 13.45 0.07
N ASP A 287 -14.00 12.42 -0.75
CA ASP A 287 -14.81 12.21 -1.95
C ASP A 287 -15.65 10.98 -1.69
N ASP A 288 -16.94 11.18 -1.42
CA ASP A 288 -17.86 10.09 -1.12
C ASP A 288 -17.98 9.09 -2.28
N ASN A 289 -17.67 9.51 -3.52
CA ASN A 289 -17.70 8.64 -4.69
C ASN A 289 -16.38 7.91 -4.94
N ALA A 290 -15.34 8.21 -4.16
CA ALA A 290 -14.05 7.54 -4.32
C ALA A 290 -14.17 6.07 -3.91
N LEU A 291 -13.53 5.21 -4.69
CA LEU A 291 -13.39 3.80 -4.36
C LEU A 291 -12.52 3.64 -3.12
N GLU A 292 -13.00 2.85 -2.18
CA GLU A 292 -12.26 2.42 -1.00
C GLU A 292 -11.68 1.02 -1.19
N TYR A 293 -10.74 0.63 -0.31
CA TYR A 293 -10.13 -0.70 -0.36
C TYR A 293 -11.17 -1.82 -0.17
N ILE A 294 -12.24 -1.55 0.57
CA ILE A 294 -13.34 -2.50 0.76
C ILE A 294 -14.08 -2.79 -0.55
N ASP A 295 -14.24 -1.78 -1.42
CA ASP A 295 -14.84 -1.98 -2.75
C ASP A 295 -13.95 -2.87 -3.60
N TYR A 296 -12.63 -2.62 -3.59
CA TYR A 296 -11.64 -3.48 -4.26
C TYR A 296 -11.78 -4.94 -3.82
N SER A 297 -11.93 -5.20 -2.52
CA SER A 297 -12.05 -6.57 -2.02
C SER A 297 -13.30 -7.28 -2.53
N VAL A 298 -14.44 -6.58 -2.61
CA VAL A 298 -15.69 -7.16 -3.13
C VAL A 298 -15.53 -7.45 -4.61
N TYR A 299 -14.96 -6.52 -5.38
CA TYR A 299 -14.70 -6.74 -6.79
C TYR A 299 -13.73 -7.92 -7.01
N GLU A 300 -12.65 -8.02 -6.22
CA GLU A 300 -11.68 -9.12 -6.29
C GLU A 300 -12.35 -10.50 -6.17
N HIS A 301 -13.35 -10.64 -5.28
CA HIS A 301 -14.11 -11.88 -5.12
C HIS A 301 -15.05 -12.20 -6.28
N GLN A 302 -15.45 -11.19 -7.05
CA GLN A 302 -16.31 -11.34 -8.22
C GLN A 302 -15.52 -11.58 -9.51
N MET A 303 -14.20 -11.38 -9.49
CA MET A 303 -13.36 -11.56 -10.68
C MET A 303 -13.32 -13.03 -11.11
N ASP A 304 -13.59 -13.28 -12.39
CA ASP A 304 -13.36 -14.59 -13.00
C ASP A 304 -11.85 -14.85 -13.13
N MET A 305 -11.33 -15.65 -12.20
CA MET A 305 -9.93 -16.03 -12.12
C MET A 305 -9.63 -17.35 -12.84
N THR A 306 -10.57 -17.94 -13.57
CA THR A 306 -10.45 -19.29 -14.17
C THR A 306 -9.23 -19.38 -15.08
N LEU A 307 -9.07 -18.44 -16.02
CA LEU A 307 -7.94 -18.41 -16.95
C LEU A 307 -6.58 -18.33 -16.23
N SER A 308 -6.48 -17.44 -15.23
CA SER A 308 -5.25 -17.26 -14.44
C SER A 308 -4.95 -18.50 -13.61
N SER A 309 -5.99 -19.07 -12.97
CA SER A 309 -5.89 -20.31 -12.18
C SER A 309 -5.41 -21.48 -13.02
N ASP A 310 -6.00 -21.68 -14.20
CA ASP A 310 -5.63 -22.77 -15.11
C ASP A 310 -4.20 -22.61 -15.64
N PHE A 311 -3.79 -21.37 -15.96
CA PHE A 311 -2.42 -21.07 -16.32
C PHE A 311 -1.45 -21.48 -15.20
N TRP A 312 -1.66 -21.00 -13.96
CA TRP A 312 -0.76 -21.31 -12.85
C TRP A 312 -0.78 -22.80 -12.46
N LYS A 313 -1.93 -23.46 -12.51
CA LYS A 313 -2.03 -24.91 -12.31
C LYS A 313 -1.20 -25.67 -13.34
N SER A 314 -1.27 -25.27 -14.61
CA SER A 314 -0.47 -25.87 -15.68
C SER A 314 1.03 -25.63 -15.47
N GLN A 315 1.44 -24.39 -15.18
CA GLN A 315 2.85 -24.06 -14.92
C GLN A 315 3.42 -24.80 -13.71
N LEU A 316 2.62 -25.01 -12.67
CA LEU A 316 3.05 -25.61 -11.41
C LEU A 316 2.74 -27.12 -11.32
N GLN A 317 2.14 -27.73 -12.34
CA GLN A 317 1.69 -29.12 -12.30
C GLN A 317 2.83 -30.11 -12.02
N THR A 318 4.03 -29.79 -12.52
CA THR A 318 5.24 -30.63 -12.35
C THR A 318 6.12 -30.18 -11.19
N TYR A 319 5.74 -29.10 -10.50
CA TYR A 319 6.55 -28.54 -9.42
C TYR A 319 6.45 -29.42 -8.18
N ASN A 320 7.55 -30.10 -7.85
CA ASN A 320 7.65 -30.84 -6.60
C ASN A 320 7.99 -29.87 -5.47
N LEU A 321 6.99 -29.52 -4.66
CA LEU A 321 7.14 -28.67 -3.46
C LEU A 321 8.20 -29.19 -2.46
N GLU A 322 8.53 -30.48 -2.52
CA GLU A 322 9.55 -31.11 -1.68
C GLU A 322 10.97 -30.92 -2.23
N CYS A 323 11.11 -30.76 -3.56
CA CYS A 323 12.38 -30.43 -4.22
C CYS A 323 12.66 -28.93 -4.10
N ARG A 324 13.17 -28.54 -2.93
CA ARG A 324 13.59 -27.17 -2.65
C ARG A 324 14.78 -26.76 -3.52
N LEU A 325 14.85 -25.48 -3.87
CA LEU A 325 16.04 -24.88 -4.44
C LEU A 325 17.25 -25.14 -3.52
N PRO A 326 18.32 -25.80 -4.00
CA PRO A 326 19.48 -26.16 -3.20
C PRO A 326 20.40 -24.94 -3.04
N LEU A 327 19.90 -23.93 -2.33
CA LEU A 327 20.72 -22.79 -1.95
C LEU A 327 21.77 -23.26 -0.92
N PRO A 328 23.03 -22.82 -1.03
CA PRO A 328 24.02 -23.11 0.00
C PRO A 328 23.57 -22.48 1.32
N THR A 329 23.45 -23.29 2.37
CA THR A 329 23.06 -22.85 3.71
C THR A 329 24.17 -23.15 4.70
N ASP A 330 24.53 -22.17 5.54
CA ASP A 330 25.58 -22.33 6.57
C ASP A 330 25.24 -23.39 7.63
N ARG A 331 23.95 -23.72 7.79
CA ARG A 331 23.44 -24.74 8.71
C ARG A 331 22.42 -25.61 8.01
N GLN A 332 22.37 -26.89 8.39
CA GLN A 332 21.27 -27.76 7.97
C GLN A 332 19.95 -27.17 8.44
N ARG A 333 18.99 -27.08 7.52
CA ARG A 333 17.64 -26.60 7.84
C ARG A 333 16.98 -27.60 8.79
N SER A 334 16.45 -27.13 9.91
CA SER A 334 15.75 -28.01 10.85
C SER A 334 14.58 -28.68 10.15
N SER A 335 14.65 -30.01 10.04
CA SER A 335 13.66 -30.86 9.35
C SER A 335 12.40 -31.12 10.17
N THR A 336 12.15 -30.34 11.22
CA THR A 336 10.90 -30.47 12.00
C THR A 336 9.74 -29.97 11.15
N ASP A 337 8.75 -30.84 10.97
CA ASP A 337 7.44 -30.67 10.32
C ASP A 337 6.64 -29.44 10.79
N GLN A 338 7.18 -28.24 10.63
CA GLN A 338 6.43 -26.98 10.71
C GLN A 338 5.99 -26.57 9.30
N ARG A 339 5.34 -27.50 8.58
CA ARG A 339 4.41 -27.11 7.52
C ARG A 339 3.15 -26.62 8.22
N SER A 340 3.03 -25.32 8.46
CA SER A 340 1.73 -24.76 8.86
C SER A 340 0.90 -24.57 7.58
N GLY A 341 -0.07 -25.46 7.43
CA GLY A 341 -0.91 -25.57 6.24
C GLY A 341 -0.96 -27.03 5.81
N PHE A 342 -1.83 -27.81 6.46
CA PHE A 342 -2.37 -29.00 5.80
C PHE A 342 -3.19 -28.49 4.62
N ALA A 343 -2.63 -28.56 3.42
CA ALA A 343 -3.45 -28.69 2.23
C ALA A 343 -3.99 -30.13 2.26
N SER A 344 -5.16 -30.31 2.87
CA SER A 344 -5.99 -31.49 2.68
C SER A 344 -6.73 -31.40 1.36
#